data_AF-A0A2V8J9F9-F1
#
_entry.id   AF-A0A2V8J9F9-F1
#
_cell.length_a   1.000
_cell.length_b   1.000
_cell.length_c   1.000
_cell.angle_alpha   90.00
_cell.angle_beta   90.00
_cell.angle_gamma   90.00
#
_symmetry.space_group_name_H-M   'P 1'
#
loop_
_entity.id
_entity.type
_entity.pdbx_description
1 polymer ?
#
loop_
_entity_poly.entity_id
_entity_poly.type
_entity_poly.pdbx_seq_one_letter_code
_entity_poly.pdbx_strand_id
1 'polypeptide(L)' 'MRTKLVVVVTALGLLLAAAPAWAHHAFAAEFDQNKPIKVQGSVVKWELTNPHSWIHIDVKGADGKTVTWMIEGASPNNL' A
#
# COMPACT_ATOMS: atom_id res chain seq x y z
N MET A 1 -7.85 -7.85 48.60
CA MET A 1 -8.25 -8.77 47.49
C MET A 1 -9.24 -8.14 46.53
N ARG A 2 -10.31 -7.49 47.02
CA ARG A 2 -11.33 -6.81 46.19
C ARG A 2 -10.78 -5.79 45.18
N THR A 3 -9.86 -4.91 45.60
CA THR A 3 -9.29 -3.88 44.72
C THR A 3 -8.49 -4.46 43.56
N LYS A 4 -7.73 -5.55 43.80
CA LYS A 4 -6.97 -6.24 42.74
C LYS A 4 -7.90 -6.88 41.72
N LEU A 5 -9.03 -7.44 42.18
CA LEU A 5 -10.04 -8.05 41.30
C LEU A 5 -10.69 -7.01 40.38
N VAL A 6 -11.06 -5.84 40.93
CA VAL A 6 -11.63 -4.73 40.15
C VAL A 6 -10.66 -4.28 39.06
N VAL A 7 -9.39 -4.07 39.40
CA VAL A 7 -8.37 -3.65 38.42
C VAL A 7 -8.22 -4.66 37.29
N VAL A 8 -8.18 -5.97 37.60
CA VAL A 8 -8.08 -7.03 36.59
C VAL A 8 -9.30 -7.06 35.67
N VAL A 9 -10.51 -6.95 36.23
CA VAL A 9 -11.75 -6.94 35.44
C VAL A 9 -11.81 -5.71 34.54
N THR A 10 -11.46 -4.53 35.03
CA THR A 10 -11.43 -3.30 34.22
C THR A 10 -10.40 -3.39 33.10
N ALA A 11 -9.20 -3.93 33.38
CA ALA A 11 -8.17 -4.10 32.36
C ALA A 11 -8.60 -5.08 31.25
N LEU A 12 -9.22 -6.21 31.61
CA LEU A 12 -9.78 -7.16 30.65
C LEU A 12 -10.92 -6.54 29.84
N GLY A 13 -11.80 -5.77 30.47
CA GLY A 13 -12.88 -5.05 29.79
C GLY A 13 -12.36 -4.07 28.74
N LEU A 14 -11.28 -3.34 29.05
CA LEU A 14 -10.64 -2.41 28.09
C LEU A 14 -9.99 -3.13 26.91
N LEU A 15 -9.34 -4.28 27.15
CA LEU A 15 -8.76 -5.09 26.07
C LEU A 15 -9.83 -5.66 25.13
N LEU A 16 -10.98 -6.06 25.68
CA LEU A 16 -12.11 -6.57 24.87
C LEU A 16 -12.87 -5.46 24.13
N ALA A 17 -12.76 -4.21 24.58
CA ALA A 17 -13.36 -3.05 23.91
C ALA A 17 -12.52 -2.54 22.73
N ALA A 18 -11.31 -3.07 22.51
CA ALA A 18 -10.48 -2.70 21.37
C ALA A 18 -11.07 -3.28 20.07
N ALA A 19 -11.82 -2.44 19.35
CA ALA A 19 -12.29 -2.76 18.00
C ALA A 19 -11.13 -2.65 17.00
N PRO A 20 -11.05 -3.54 15.98
CA PRO A 20 -10.13 -3.36 14.87
C PRO A 20 -10.40 -2.02 14.18
N ALA A 21 -9.36 -1.22 13.97
CA ALA A 21 -9.45 -0.07 13.09
C ALA A 21 -9.35 -0.54 11.62
N TRP A 22 -10.31 -0.15 10.79
CA TRP A 22 -10.18 -0.32 9.35
C TRP A 22 -9.34 0.81 8.76
N ALA A 23 -8.08 0.51 8.45
CA ALA A 23 -7.30 1.35 7.56
C ALA A 23 -7.78 1.12 6.12
N HIS A 24 -8.34 2.15 5.49
CA HIS A 24 -8.68 2.11 4.07
C HIS A 24 -7.42 2.42 3.25
N HIS A 25 -6.85 1.41 2.58
CA HIS A 25 -5.78 1.60 1.60
C HIS A 25 -6.39 2.19 0.31
N ALA A 26 -6.44 3.51 0.22
CA ALA A 26 -6.99 4.20 -0.95
C ALA A 26 -5.87 4.50 -1.96
N PHE A 27 -5.91 3.86 -3.13
CA PHE A 27 -5.03 4.18 -4.26
C PHE A 27 -5.07 5.68 -4.62
N ALA A 28 -6.26 6.29 -4.49
CA ALA A 28 -6.46 7.73 -4.73
C ALA A 28 -5.78 8.64 -3.68
N ALA A 29 -5.29 8.11 -2.55
CA ALA A 29 -4.51 8.89 -1.60
C ALA A 29 -3.07 9.14 -2.11
N GLU A 30 -2.54 8.22 -2.92
CA GLU A 30 -1.18 8.31 -3.48
C GLU A 30 -1.21 8.86 -4.93
N PHE A 31 -2.23 8.50 -5.71
CA PHE A 31 -2.30 8.83 -7.14
C PHE A 31 -3.52 9.70 -7.49
N ASP A 32 -3.26 10.84 -8.12
CA ASP A 32 -4.31 11.72 -8.67
C ASP A 32 -4.74 11.24 -10.06
N GLN A 33 -5.90 10.58 -10.11
CA GLN A 33 -6.53 10.08 -11.32
C GLN A 33 -6.82 11.17 -12.38
N ASN A 34 -6.86 12.45 -11.98
CA ASN A 34 -7.09 13.57 -12.90
C ASN A 34 -5.79 14.13 -13.49
N LYS A 35 -4.62 13.62 -13.09
CA LYS A 35 -3.31 14.08 -13.57
C LYS A 35 -2.50 12.93 -14.17
N PRO A 36 -2.96 12.34 -15.29
CA PRO A 36 -2.21 11.28 -15.94
C PRO A 36 -0.90 11.82 -16.51
N ILE A 37 0.15 11.01 -16.42
CA ILE A 37 1.42 11.23 -17.12
C ILE A 37 1.64 10.12 -18.15
N LYS A 38 2.32 10.44 -19.25
CA LYS A 38 2.71 9.44 -20.25
C LYS A 38 4.12 8.95 -19.95
N VAL A 39 4.26 7.67 -19.65
CA VAL A 39 5.54 6.98 -19.49
C VAL A 39 5.78 6.12 -20.72
N GLN A 40 6.91 6.29 -21.39
CA GLN A 40 7.31 5.48 -22.54
C GLN A 40 8.76 5.05 -22.39
N GLY A 41 8.99 3.75 -22.52
CA GLY A 41 10.30 3.15 -22.28
C GLY A 41 10.26 1.64 -22.46
N SER A 42 11.31 0.96 -22.02
CA SER A 42 11.42 -0.50 -22.08
C SER A 42 10.96 -1.12 -20.77
N VAL A 43 10.08 -2.12 -20.82
CA VAL A 43 9.73 -2.91 -19.65
C VAL A 43 10.94 -3.76 -19.27
N VAL A 44 11.43 -3.61 -18.03
CA VAL A 44 12.62 -4.33 -17.54
C VAL A 44 12.28 -5.34 -16.46
N LYS A 45 11.15 -5.20 -15.77
CA LYS A 45 10.69 -6.14 -14.75
C LYS A 45 9.18 -6.09 -14.59
N TRP A 46 8.59 -7.23 -14.27
CA TRP A 46 7.21 -7.34 -13.81
C TRP A 46 7.19 -8.16 -12.50
N GLU A 47 6.70 -7.55 -11.44
CA GLU A 47 6.49 -8.19 -10.15
C GLU A 47 5.00 -8.49 -9.96
N LEU A 48 4.66 -9.78 -9.85
CA LEU A 48 3.32 -10.25 -9.55
C LEU A 48 3.24 -10.60 -8.06
N THR A 49 3.32 -9.57 -7.22
CA THR A 49 3.30 -9.71 -5.75
C THR A 49 1.95 -9.27 -5.19
N ASN A 50 1.48 -9.92 -4.12
CA ASN A 50 0.30 -9.52 -3.37
C ASN A 50 0.75 -8.71 -2.14
N PRO A 51 0.22 -7.51 -1.83
CA PRO A 51 -1.06 -6.94 -2.29
C PRO A 51 -1.06 -6.12 -3.58
N HIS A 52 0.10 -5.73 -4.11
CA HIS A 52 0.21 -4.91 -5.32
C HIS A 52 1.26 -5.45 -6.28
N SER A 53 0.86 -5.59 -7.55
CA SER A 53 1.76 -5.88 -8.64
C SER A 53 2.48 -4.62 -9.11
N TRP A 54 3.65 -4.77 -9.74
CA TRP A 54 4.47 -3.66 -10.21
C TRP A 54 5.08 -3.91 -11.58
N ILE A 55 5.07 -2.89 -12.44
CA ILE A 55 5.79 -2.90 -13.71
C ILE A 55 6.91 -1.87 -13.64
N HIS A 56 8.12 -2.28 -14.02
CA HIS A 56 9.29 -1.40 -14.03
C HIS A 56 9.63 -1.05 -15.48
N ILE A 57 9.75 0.25 -15.76
CA ILE A 57 10.02 0.77 -17.10
C ILE A 57 11.25 1.67 -17.07
N ASP A 58 12.26 1.32 -17.87
CA ASP A 58 13.41 2.18 -18.11
C ASP A 58 13.04 3.27 -19.12
N VAL A 59 13.12 4.52 -18.68
CA VAL A 59 12.82 5.72 -19.46
C VAL A 59 14.10 6.50 -19.70
N LYS A 60 14.40 6.79 -20.96
CA LYS A 60 15.54 7.63 -21.34
C LYS A 60 15.16 9.10 -21.31
N GLY A 61 15.80 9.87 -20.44
CA GLY A 61 15.66 11.32 -20.34
C GLY A 61 16.30 12.05 -21.51
N ALA A 62 15.94 13.33 -21.67
CA ALA A 62 16.53 14.21 -22.69
C ALA A 62 18.04 14.45 -22.47
N ASP A 63 18.51 14.27 -21.24
CA ASP A 63 19.93 14.30 -20.86
C ASP A 63 20.69 13.00 -21.22
N GLY A 64 20.01 12.04 -21.84
CA GLY A 64 20.56 10.75 -22.24
C GLY A 64 20.65 9.72 -21.11
N LYS A 65 20.30 10.09 -19.87
CA LYS A 65 20.32 9.17 -18.73
C LYS A 65 19.07 8.31 -18.71
N THR A 66 19.19 7.10 -18.19
CA THR A 66 18.05 6.22 -17.96
C THR A 66 17.62 6.34 -16.51
N VAL A 67 16.30 6.42 -16.30
CA VAL A 67 15.65 6.33 -15.00
C VAL A 67 14.61 5.22 -15.05
N THR A 68 14.62 4.35 -14.06
CA THR A 68 13.62 3.29 -13.91
C THR A 68 12.42 3.84 -13.17
N TRP A 69 11.27 3.82 -13.83
CA TRP A 69 9.97 4.12 -13.25
C TRP A 69 9.31 2.84 -12.74
N MET A 70 8.57 2.96 -11.63
CA MET A 70 7.75 1.90 -11.08
C MET A 70 6.29 2.29 -11.22
N ILE A 71 5.48 1.41 -11.82
CA ILE A 71 4.06 1.60 -12.04
C ILE A 71 3.33 0.56 -11.19
N GLU A 72 2.57 1.06 -10.21
CA GLU A 72 1.76 0.23 -9.34
C GLU A 72 0.51 -0.30 -10.07
N GLY A 73 0.23 -1.58 -9.88
CA GLY A 73 -0.97 -2.26 -10.36
C GLY A 73 -1.80 -2.83 -9.21
N ALA A 74 -2.94 -3.43 -9.56
CA ALA A 74 -3.80 -4.11 -8.61
C ALA A 74 -3.15 -5.40 -8.06
N SER A 75 -3.80 -6.01 -7.06
CA SER A 75 -3.44 -7.35 -6.58
C SER A 75 -3.48 -8.36 -7.74
N PRO A 76 -2.48 -9.26 -7.84
CA PRO A 76 -2.51 -10.35 -8.82
C PRO A 76 -3.66 -11.34 -8.57
N ASN A 77 -4.29 -11.31 -7.39
CA ASN A 77 -5.42 -12.18 -7.06
C ASN A 77 -6.76 -11.64 -7.58
N ASN A 78 -6.79 -10.44 -8.16
CA ASN A 78 -7.99 -9.83 -8.72
C ASN A 78 -8.14 -10.07 -10.24
N LEU A 79 -7.25 -10.88 -10.84
CA LEU A 79 -7.27 -11.26 -12.26
C LEU A 79 -7.94 -12.62 -12.49
#